data_AF-A0A060C4Z4-F1
#
_entry.id   AF-A0A060C4Z4-F1
#
_cell.length_a   1.000
_cell.length_b   1.000
_cell.length_c   1.000
_cell.angle_alpha   90.00
_cell.angle_beta   90.00
_cell.angle_gamma   90.00
#
_symmetry.space_group_name_H-M   'P 1'
#
loop_
_entity.id
_entity.type
_entity.pdbx_description
1 polymer ?
#
loop_
_entity_poly.entity_id
_entity_poly.type
_entity_poly.pdbx_seq_one_letter_code
_entity_poly.pdbx_strand_id
1 'polypeptide(L)'
;QETYISRMIDGVFEGSNRRDFKKVDTLYHISQRPERLYTTVHAHSPVGKKYRYVRYKGGQESYCDVAEVEFYETSSASAPLKGKPIGTPGCWQGDGSHEFTKALDGDPYSSFDYTESASGWVGLDLGSPHSIEK
;
A
#
# COMPACT_ATOMS: atom_id res chain seq x y z
N GLN A 1 23.62 6.44 1.92
CA GLN A 1 22.73 5.96 0.83
C GLN A 1 21.47 5.46 1.53
N GLU A 2 20.32 6.12 1.37
CA GLU A 2 19.07 5.65 1.98
C GLU A 2 18.63 4.38 1.23
N THR A 3 18.90 3.21 1.82
CA THR A 3 18.75 1.88 1.21
C THR A 3 17.30 1.40 1.15
N TYR A 4 16.43 1.90 2.04
CA TYR A 4 15.06 1.40 2.22
C TYR A 4 14.08 1.88 1.13
N ILE A 5 14.19 3.14 0.68
CA ILE A 5 13.29 3.67 -0.36
C ILE A 5 13.41 2.87 -1.67
N SER A 6 14.59 2.32 -1.96
CA SER A 6 14.79 1.48 -3.15
C SER A 6 14.08 0.12 -3.03
N ARG A 7 13.69 -0.33 -1.84
CA ARG A 7 12.94 -1.59 -1.64
C ARG A 7 11.46 -1.47 -1.99
N MET A 8 10.96 -0.25 -2.18
CA MET A 8 9.62 -0.05 -2.73
C MET A 8 9.52 -0.36 -4.23
N ILE A 9 10.65 -0.42 -4.94
CA ILE A 9 10.70 -0.77 -6.37
C ILE A 9 10.10 -2.17 -6.57
N ASP A 10 9.38 -2.34 -7.68
CA ASP A 10 8.59 -3.51 -8.05
C ASP A 10 7.39 -3.80 -7.13
N GLY A 11 7.16 -2.93 -6.14
CA GLY A 11 5.92 -2.89 -5.39
C GLY A 11 4.73 -2.47 -6.26
N VAL A 12 3.53 -2.95 -5.92
CA VAL A 12 2.30 -2.66 -6.66
C VAL A 12 1.19 -2.19 -5.76
N PHE A 13 0.41 -1.24 -6.25
CA PHE A 13 -0.90 -0.89 -5.71
C PHE A 13 -1.96 -1.65 -6.48
N GLU A 14 -2.87 -2.31 -5.77
CA GLU A 14 -3.88 -3.20 -6.34
C GLU A 14 -5.27 -2.89 -5.77
N GLY A 15 -6.28 -3.03 -6.62
CA GLY A 15 -7.70 -2.94 -6.25
C GLY A 15 -8.41 -4.28 -6.44
N SER A 16 -9.34 -4.62 -5.55
CA SER A 16 -10.17 -5.81 -5.65
C SER A 16 -11.57 -5.63 -5.07
N ASN A 17 -12.50 -6.46 -5.53
CA ASN A 17 -13.79 -6.69 -4.87
C ASN A 17 -13.85 -8.05 -4.16
N ARG A 18 -12.71 -8.74 -4.04
CA ARG A 18 -12.56 -9.98 -3.25
C ARG A 18 -11.52 -9.77 -2.16
N ARG A 19 -11.88 -10.07 -0.92
CA ARG A 19 -11.00 -9.94 0.25
C ARG A 19 -9.71 -10.77 0.13
N ASP A 20 -9.75 -11.87 -0.61
CA ASP A 20 -8.60 -12.78 -0.81
C ASP A 20 -7.62 -12.29 -1.88
N PHE A 21 -7.89 -11.17 -2.56
CA PHE A 21 -7.09 -10.64 -3.66
C PHE A 21 -6.72 -11.70 -4.73
N LYS A 22 -7.55 -12.74 -4.93
CA LYS A 22 -7.35 -13.71 -6.02
C LYS A 22 -7.73 -13.16 -7.40
N LYS A 23 -8.49 -12.06 -7.42
CA LYS A 23 -8.82 -11.29 -8.62
C LYS A 23 -8.55 -9.83 -8.33
N VAL A 24 -7.57 -9.25 -8.97
CA VAL A 24 -7.13 -7.87 -8.74
C VAL A 24 -6.96 -7.15 -10.05
N ASP A 25 -7.01 -5.83 -9.98
CA ASP A 25 -6.50 -4.94 -11.00
C ASP A 25 -5.27 -4.22 -10.42
N THR A 26 -4.17 -4.21 -11.17
CA THR A 26 -3.01 -3.40 -10.81
C THR A 26 -3.32 -1.95 -11.10
N LEU A 27 -3.36 -1.13 -10.05
CA LEU A 27 -3.65 0.30 -10.12
C LEU A 27 -2.38 1.10 -10.39
N TYR A 28 -1.24 0.68 -9.83
CA TYR A 28 0.04 1.32 -10.08
C TYR A 28 1.19 0.35 -9.83
N HIS A 29 2.28 0.49 -10.59
CA HIS A 29 3.51 -0.29 -10.43
C HIS A 29 4.68 0.67 -10.18
N ILE A 30 5.38 0.48 -9.07
CA ILE A 30 6.52 1.31 -8.68
C ILE A 30 7.76 0.84 -9.45
N SER A 31 7.97 1.36 -10.65
CA SER A 31 9.13 1.02 -11.48
C SER A 31 10.38 1.85 -11.18
N GLN A 32 10.24 2.90 -10.36
CA GLN A 32 11.30 3.83 -10.02
C GLN A 32 11.28 4.14 -8.53
N ARG A 33 12.45 4.45 -7.98
CA ARG A 33 12.63 4.86 -6.60
C ARG A 33 11.74 6.08 -6.29
N PRO A 34 10.86 6.00 -5.27
CA PRO A 34 10.10 7.16 -4.79
C PRO A 34 10.99 8.31 -4.30
N GLU A 35 10.44 9.52 -4.28
CA GLU A 35 11.06 10.67 -3.62
C GLU A 35 10.94 10.58 -2.10
N ARG A 36 11.66 11.45 -1.36
CA ARG A 36 11.56 11.49 0.12
C ARG A 36 10.17 11.95 0.54
N LEU A 37 9.70 11.43 1.68
CA LEU A 37 8.36 11.66 2.24
C LEU A 37 7.28 11.08 1.31
N TYR A 38 6.31 11.87 0.87
CA TYR A 38 5.20 11.42 0.06
C TYR A 38 5.53 11.55 -1.43
N THR A 39 5.41 10.43 -2.14
CA THR A 39 5.33 10.42 -3.60
C THR A 39 3.88 10.20 -4.00
N THR A 40 3.29 11.15 -4.73
CA THR A 40 1.93 11.03 -5.26
C THR A 40 1.96 10.50 -6.69
N VAL A 41 1.10 9.53 -6.99
CA VAL A 41 0.96 8.93 -8.32
C VAL A 41 -0.50 8.88 -8.73
N HIS A 42 -0.77 8.72 -10.02
CA HIS A 42 -2.13 8.50 -10.51
C HIS A 42 -2.38 7.03 -10.76
N ALA A 43 -3.52 6.53 -10.26
CA ALA A 43 -3.94 5.16 -10.47
C ALA A 43 -4.43 4.95 -11.92
N HIS A 44 -4.03 3.83 -12.52
CA HIS A 44 -4.50 3.35 -13.82
C HIS A 44 -5.84 2.59 -13.72
N SER A 45 -6.74 3.08 -12.87
CA SER A 45 -8.07 2.48 -12.68
C SER A 45 -8.92 2.59 -13.94
N PRO A 46 -9.60 1.51 -14.38
CA PRO A 46 -10.59 1.62 -15.45
C PRO A 46 -11.72 2.59 -15.08
N VAL A 47 -12.16 3.40 -16.05
CA VAL A 47 -13.20 4.40 -15.84
C VAL A 47 -14.48 3.77 -15.28
N GLY A 48 -14.97 4.33 -14.17
CA GLY A 48 -16.18 3.87 -13.49
C GLY A 48 -16.02 2.61 -12.63
N LYS A 49 -14.83 2.01 -12.60
CA LYS A 49 -14.55 0.83 -11.77
C LYS A 49 -14.32 1.24 -10.32
N LYS A 50 -14.90 0.45 -9.41
CA LYS A 50 -14.80 0.66 -7.96
C LYS A 50 -14.29 -0.58 -7.25
N TYR A 51 -13.58 -0.37 -6.15
CA TYR A 51 -12.93 -1.41 -5.34
C TYR A 51 -13.31 -1.26 -3.89
N ARG A 52 -13.68 -2.38 -3.24
CA ARG A 52 -13.88 -2.42 -1.79
C ARG A 52 -12.57 -2.68 -1.03
N TYR A 53 -11.66 -3.44 -1.63
CA TYR A 53 -10.38 -3.80 -1.04
C TYR A 53 -9.26 -3.20 -1.86
N VAL A 54 -8.35 -2.51 -1.20
CA VAL A 54 -7.17 -1.90 -1.84
C VAL A 54 -5.93 -2.26 -1.04
N ARG A 55 -4.79 -2.44 -1.70
CA ARG A 55 -3.53 -2.75 -1.00
C ARG A 55 -2.31 -2.24 -1.75
N TYR A 56 -1.26 -1.99 -1.00
CA TYR A 56 0.12 -2.05 -1.46
C TYR A 56 0.69 -3.45 -1.19
N LYS A 57 1.40 -4.01 -2.15
CA LYS A 57 2.11 -5.29 -2.03
C LYS A 57 3.58 -5.07 -2.42
N GLY A 58 4.50 -5.41 -1.51
CA GLY A 58 5.93 -5.27 -1.75
C GLY A 58 6.43 -6.19 -2.87
N GLY A 59 7.52 -5.77 -3.53
CA GLY A 59 8.23 -6.58 -4.51
C GLY A 59 8.98 -7.76 -3.89
N GLN A 60 9.73 -8.50 -4.70
CA GLN A 60 10.67 -9.50 -4.19
C GLN A 60 11.82 -8.83 -3.44
N GLU A 61 12.32 -9.46 -2.38
CA GLU A 61 13.41 -8.96 -1.52
C GLU A 61 13.18 -7.55 -0.93
N SER A 62 11.93 -7.10 -0.90
CA SER A 62 11.53 -5.76 -0.45
C SER A 62 11.31 -5.66 1.05
N TYR A 63 11.00 -6.78 1.72
CA TYR A 63 10.43 -6.79 3.06
C TYR A 63 9.16 -5.93 3.17
N CYS A 64 8.51 -5.61 2.04
CA CYS A 64 7.39 -4.69 1.97
C CYS A 64 7.63 -3.35 2.71
N ASP A 65 8.88 -2.86 2.69
CA ASP A 65 9.24 -1.60 3.34
C ASP A 65 8.41 -0.44 2.82
N VAL A 66 7.58 0.16 3.68
CA VAL A 66 6.81 1.36 3.36
C VAL A 66 6.45 2.12 4.63
N ALA A 67 6.61 3.44 4.59
CA ALA A 67 6.32 4.31 5.73
C ALA A 67 4.82 4.58 5.87
N GLU A 68 4.15 4.97 4.79
CA GLU A 68 2.73 5.29 4.77
C GLU A 68 2.13 4.99 3.39
N VAL A 69 0.90 4.48 3.38
CA VAL A 69 0.11 4.21 2.18
C VAL A 69 -1.24 4.90 2.31
N GLU A 70 -1.55 5.73 1.31
CA GLU A 70 -2.83 6.42 1.22
C GLU A 70 -3.51 6.12 -0.11
N PHE A 71 -4.84 6.07 -0.08
CA PHE A 71 -5.68 5.91 -1.27
C PHE A 71 -6.71 7.04 -1.30
N TYR A 72 -6.99 7.58 -2.48
CA TYR A 72 -7.89 8.71 -2.67
C TYR A 72 -8.93 8.39 -3.73
N GLU A 73 -10.18 8.76 -3.42
CA GLU A 73 -11.31 8.50 -4.33
C GLU A 73 -11.21 9.27 -5.64
N THR A 74 -10.73 10.51 -5.57
CA THR A 74 -10.46 11.36 -6.72
C THR A 74 -9.07 11.97 -6.64
N SER A 75 -8.49 12.32 -7.79
CA SER A 75 -7.20 13.02 -7.87
C SER A 75 -7.20 14.36 -7.11
N SER A 76 -8.35 15.04 -7.06
CA SER A 76 -8.56 16.32 -6.37
C SER A 76 -8.92 16.21 -4.87
N ALA A 77 -9.15 15.00 -4.35
CA ALA A 77 -9.51 14.81 -2.94
C ALA A 77 -8.38 15.29 -2.01
N SER A 78 -8.76 16.01 -0.95
CA SER A 78 -7.83 16.57 0.05
C SER A 78 -7.57 15.65 1.24
N ALA A 79 -8.32 14.55 1.36
CA ALA A 79 -8.18 13.58 2.43
C ALA A 79 -8.21 12.15 1.85
N PRO A 80 -7.42 11.22 2.41
CA PRO A 80 -7.41 9.84 1.98
C PRO A 80 -8.69 9.11 2.44
N LEU A 81 -9.06 8.09 1.69
CA LEU A 81 -10.06 7.11 2.09
C LEU A 81 -9.65 6.43 3.40
N LYS A 82 -10.64 6.17 4.24
CA LYS A 82 -10.47 5.44 5.50
C LYS A 82 -11.17 4.09 5.38
N GLY A 83 -10.61 3.09 6.05
CA GLY A 83 -11.13 1.73 6.05
C GLY A 83 -10.54 0.93 7.19
N LYS A 84 -10.93 -0.33 7.29
CA LYS A 84 -10.34 -1.26 8.25
C LYS A 84 -8.98 -1.75 7.74
N PRO A 85 -7.88 -1.57 8.48
CA PRO A 85 -6.58 -2.12 8.12
C PRO A 85 -6.63 -3.65 7.95
N ILE A 86 -6.03 -4.13 6.86
CA ILE A 86 -5.81 -5.53 6.54
C ILE A 86 -4.41 -5.71 5.96
N GLY A 87 -3.75 -6.81 6.25
CA GLY A 87 -2.38 -7.02 5.79
C GLY A 87 -1.80 -8.32 6.29
N THR A 88 -0.55 -8.56 5.94
CA THR A 88 0.26 -9.64 6.51
C THR A 88 0.76 -9.24 7.90
N PRO A 89 0.49 -10.03 8.96
CA PRO A 89 1.02 -9.77 10.29
C PRO A 89 2.51 -10.10 10.37
N GLY A 90 3.21 -9.46 11.31
CA GLY A 90 4.60 -9.71 11.63
C GLY A 90 5.53 -8.66 11.05
N CYS A 91 6.62 -8.41 11.78
CA CYS A 91 7.69 -7.51 11.36
C CYS A 91 9.06 -8.18 11.55
N TRP A 92 10.09 -7.67 10.87
CA TRP A 92 11.46 -8.20 10.93
C TRP A 92 12.01 -8.34 12.36
N GLN A 93 11.68 -7.39 13.24
CA GLN A 93 12.13 -7.37 14.63
C GLN A 93 11.38 -8.38 15.52
N GLY A 94 10.22 -8.87 15.07
CA GLY A 94 9.39 -9.82 15.81
C GLY A 94 8.76 -9.26 17.10
N ASP A 95 8.79 -7.95 17.31
CA ASP A 95 8.29 -7.27 18.52
C ASP A 95 7.02 -6.43 18.28
N GLY A 96 6.57 -6.37 17.03
CA GLY A 96 5.39 -5.61 16.61
C GLY A 96 5.62 -4.12 16.37
N SER A 97 6.86 -3.62 16.50
CA SER A 97 7.19 -2.20 16.32
C SER A 97 6.97 -1.68 14.89
N HIS A 98 7.09 -2.58 13.90
CA HIS A 98 6.98 -2.30 12.47
C HIS A 98 5.91 -3.17 11.80
N GLU A 99 4.74 -3.34 12.44
CA GLU A 99 3.59 -4.08 11.87
C GLU A 99 2.98 -3.39 10.65
N PHE A 100 2.20 -4.14 9.85
CA PHE A 100 1.56 -3.58 8.63
C PHE A 100 0.69 -2.36 8.91
N THR A 101 0.12 -2.24 10.12
CA THR A 101 -0.70 -1.09 10.51
C THR A 101 0.09 0.22 10.58
N LYS A 102 1.42 0.16 10.70
CA LYS A 102 2.30 1.32 10.68
C LYS A 102 2.27 2.07 9.36
N ALA A 103 2.04 1.37 8.26
CA ALA A 103 1.86 1.99 6.95
C ALA A 103 0.49 2.67 6.74
N LEU A 104 -0.35 2.76 7.79
CA LEU A 104 -1.71 3.30 7.74
C LEU A 104 -2.04 4.17 8.97
N ASP A 105 -1.04 4.52 9.78
CA ASP A 105 -1.24 5.22 11.06
C ASP A 105 -1.12 6.74 10.96
N GLY A 106 -0.78 7.27 9.77
CA GLY A 106 -0.62 8.69 9.51
C GLY A 106 0.70 9.27 10.03
N ASP A 107 1.64 8.44 10.49
CA ASP A 107 2.97 8.85 10.92
C ASP A 107 4.03 8.43 9.88
N PRO A 108 4.51 9.36 9.03
CA PRO A 108 5.52 9.05 8.02
C PRO A 108 6.92 8.74 8.60
N TYR A 109 7.08 8.81 9.93
CA TYR A 109 8.29 8.40 10.64
C TYR A 109 8.20 6.99 11.23
N SER A 110 7.04 6.35 11.14
CA SER A 110 6.86 4.93 11.38
C SER A 110 6.89 4.15 10.05
N SER A 111 7.07 2.84 10.08
CA SER A 111 7.08 2.03 8.86
C SER A 111 6.68 0.59 9.10
N PHE A 112 6.13 -0.02 8.05
CA PHE A 112 6.05 -1.47 7.94
C PHE A 112 7.40 -1.99 7.43
N ASP A 113 7.90 -3.05 8.08
CA ASP A 113 9.11 -3.80 7.71
C ASP A 113 8.80 -5.28 7.96
N TYR A 114 8.30 -5.95 6.93
CA TYR A 114 7.72 -7.29 7.01
C TYR A 114 8.77 -8.34 7.38
N THR A 115 8.36 -9.37 8.11
CA THR A 115 9.29 -10.41 8.59
C THR A 115 9.94 -11.24 7.49
N GLU A 116 9.27 -11.41 6.33
CA GLU A 116 9.81 -12.16 5.20
C GLU A 116 10.23 -11.22 4.07
N SER A 117 11.24 -11.63 3.29
CA SER A 117 11.77 -10.84 2.19
C SER A 117 10.77 -10.60 1.05
N ALA A 118 9.68 -11.38 0.97
CA ALA A 118 8.66 -11.27 -0.07
C ALA A 118 7.25 -11.56 0.49
N SER A 119 6.24 -11.26 -0.32
CA SER A 119 4.81 -11.52 -0.03
C SER A 119 4.17 -10.64 1.05
N GLY A 120 4.91 -9.70 1.64
CA GLY A 120 4.34 -8.68 2.52
C GLY A 120 3.36 -7.77 1.78
N TRP A 121 2.25 -7.42 2.43
CA TRP A 121 1.30 -6.46 1.91
C TRP A 121 0.48 -5.79 3.02
N VAL A 122 0.02 -4.58 2.73
CA VAL A 122 -0.81 -3.74 3.61
C VAL A 122 -1.92 -3.10 2.79
N GLY A 123 -3.11 -2.98 3.36
CA GLY A 123 -4.26 -2.41 2.68
C GLY A 123 -5.45 -2.12 3.56
N LEU A 124 -6.56 -1.79 2.92
CA LEU A 124 -7.81 -1.41 3.55
C LEU A 124 -8.98 -2.25 3.02
N ASP A 125 -9.87 -2.69 3.92
CA ASP A 125 -11.27 -2.92 3.59
C ASP A 125 -12.02 -1.60 3.78
N LEU A 126 -12.43 -0.99 2.67
CA LEU A 126 -13.14 0.30 2.65
C LEU A 126 -14.59 0.18 3.12
N GLY A 127 -15.10 -1.02 3.36
CA GLY A 127 -16.50 -1.29 3.76
C GLY A 127 -17.49 -1.23 2.59
N SER A 128 -17.29 -0.29 1.66
CA SER A 128 -18.02 -0.16 0.39
C SER A 128 -17.06 0.03 -0.79
N PRO A 129 -17.46 -0.25 -2.05
CA PRO A 129 -16.62 0.02 -3.21
C PRO A 129 -16.46 1.52 -3.53
N HIS A 130 -15.23 1.98 -3.69
CA HIS A 130 -14.87 3.35 -4.09
C HIS A 130 -14.06 3.38 -5.39
N SER A 131 -14.14 4.49 -6.11
CA SER A 131 -13.16 4.79 -7.16
C SER A 131 -11.79 4.99 -6.51
N ILE A 132 -10.69 4.74 -7.25
CA ILE A 132 -9.33 4.98 -6.76
C ILE A 132 -8.58 5.70 -7.88
N GLU A 133 -8.18 6.94 -7.65
CA GLU A 133 -7.51 7.79 -8.65
C GLU A 133 -6.10 8.24 -8.24
N LYS A 134 -5.81 8.20 -6.94
CA LYS A 134 -4.55 8.69 -6.35
C LYS A 134 -4.20 7.86 -5.11
#